data_AF-A0A523E7W9-F1
#
_entry.id   AF-A0A523E7W9-F1
#
_cell.length_a   1.000
_cell.length_b   1.000
_cell.length_c   1.000
_cell.angle_alpha   90.00
_cell.angle_beta   90.00
_cell.angle_gamma   90.00
#
_symmetry.space_group_name_H-M   'P 1'
#
loop_
_entity.id
_entity.type
_entity.pdbx_description
1 polymer ?
#
loop_
_entity_poly.entity_id
_entity_poly.type
_entity_poly.pdbx_seq_one_letter_code
_entity_poly.pdbx_strand_id
1 'polypeptide(L)'
;MMFEQFTSYSTKLERLSDDELHRSAEKLVLVENMSIAKLIAHLAEMSSRKTALRLGYKSLYEYCIAGLNLSEGAVPARIHVANVSRRFPQLLVALAESRISLTVTALLAPTLLRTMSTS
;
A
#
# COMPACT_ATOMS: atom_id res chain seq x y z
N MET A 1 6.72 18.78 19.04
CA MET A 1 5.46 18.00 19.01
C MET A 1 4.98 17.88 17.57
N MET A 2 4.24 16.82 17.23
CA MET A 2 3.74 16.57 15.85
C MET A 2 2.86 17.72 15.32
N PHE A 3 2.15 18.41 16.22
CA PHE A 3 1.37 19.61 15.91
C PHE A 3 2.22 20.75 15.32
N GLU A 4 3.34 21.10 15.95
CA GLU A 4 4.26 22.15 15.47
C GLU A 4 4.82 21.85 14.08
N GLN A 5 5.08 20.58 13.77
CA GLN A 5 5.56 20.17 12.45
C GLN A 5 4.50 20.41 11.37
N PHE A 6 3.24 20.08 11.64
CA PHE A 6 2.15 20.30 10.69
C PHE A 6 1.80 21.78 10.52
N THR A 7 1.84 22.58 11.59
CA THR A 7 1.67 24.04 11.48
C THR A 7 2.77 24.66 10.61
N SER A 8 4.04 24.30 10.86
CA SER A 8 5.16 24.77 10.02
C SER A 8 5.03 24.31 8.57
N TYR A 9 4.47 23.12 8.32
CA TYR A 9 4.23 22.62 6.98
C TYR A 9 3.14 23.42 6.27
N SER A 10 2.02 23.71 6.93
CA SER A 10 0.93 24.53 6.37
C SER A 10 1.40 25.93 5.97
N THR A 11 2.14 26.63 6.85
CA THR A 11 2.69 27.96 6.53
C THR A 11 3.69 27.91 5.37
N LYS A 12 4.40 26.80 5.18
CA LYS A 12 5.26 26.60 4.00
C LYS A 12 4.42 26.49 2.72
N LEU A 13 3.30 25.76 2.75
CA LEU A 13 2.42 25.60 1.60
C LEU A 13 1.80 26.92 1.14
N GLU A 14 1.43 27.81 2.08
CA GLU A 14 0.89 29.16 1.80
C GLU A 14 1.85 30.04 0.97
N ARG A 15 3.15 29.71 0.94
CA ARG A 15 4.18 30.47 0.23
C ARG A 15 4.54 29.89 -1.13
N LEU A 16 3.99 28.74 -1.50
CA LEU A 16 4.25 28.10 -2.80
C LEU A 16 3.37 28.74 -3.87
N SER A 17 3.88 28.83 -5.10
CA SER A 17 3.01 29.11 -6.25
C SER A 17 2.10 27.91 -6.55
N ASP A 18 1.06 28.12 -7.36
CA ASP A 18 0.14 27.06 -7.78
C ASP A 18 0.89 25.89 -8.47
N ASP A 19 1.88 26.20 -9.32
CA ASP A 19 2.71 25.19 -10.01
C ASP A 19 3.63 24.43 -9.04
N GLU A 20 4.13 25.08 -8.00
CA GLU A 20 4.93 24.44 -6.96
C GLU A 20 4.06 23.55 -6.07
N LEU A 21 2.88 24.03 -5.70
CA LEU A 21 1.90 23.28 -4.92
C LEU A 21 1.46 22.02 -5.68
N HIS A 22 1.09 22.16 -6.95
CA HIS A 22 0.71 21.05 -7.82
C HIS A 22 1.83 19.99 -7.93
N ARG A 23 3.05 20.39 -8.30
CA ARG A 23 4.19 19.47 -8.41
C ARG A 23 4.55 18.82 -7.08
N SER A 24 4.36 19.52 -5.96
CA SER A 24 4.59 18.94 -4.63
C SER A 24 3.55 17.86 -4.29
N ALA A 25 2.28 18.08 -4.65
CA ALA A 25 1.21 17.11 -4.46
C ALA A 25 1.43 15.85 -5.31
N GLU A 26 1.82 15.99 -6.58
CA GLU A 26 2.16 14.85 -7.45
C GLU A 26 3.28 13.99 -6.85
N LYS A 27 4.33 14.61 -6.32
CA LYS A 27 5.42 13.90 -5.64
C LYS A 27 4.94 13.16 -4.40
N LEU A 28 4.03 13.76 -3.62
CA LEU A 28 3.48 13.12 -2.43
C LEU A 28 2.66 11.88 -2.78
N VAL A 29 1.92 11.88 -3.89
CA VAL A 29 1.21 10.68 -4.38
C VAL A 29 2.19 9.54 -4.69
N LEU A 30 3.33 9.84 -5.33
CA LEU A 30 4.36 8.82 -5.59
C LEU A 30 4.94 8.27 -4.27
N VAL A 31 5.22 9.13 -3.29
CA VAL A 31 5.75 8.72 -1.98
C VAL A 31 4.72 7.90 -1.20
N GLU A 32 3.45 8.27 -1.25
CA GLU A 32 2.34 7.53 -0.65
C GLU A 32 2.24 6.13 -1.26
N ASN A 33 2.15 6.04 -2.59
CA ASN A 33 2.01 4.77 -3.29
C ASN A 33 3.23 3.86 -3.13
N MET A 34 4.44 4.42 -3.11
CA MET A 34 5.67 3.71 -2.75
C MET A 34 5.59 3.11 -1.34
N SER A 35 5.05 3.86 -0.38
CA SER A 35 4.87 3.40 1.00
C SER A 35 3.82 2.29 1.10
N ILE A 36 2.72 2.40 0.36
CA ILE A 36 1.70 1.35 0.26
C ILE A 36 2.30 0.07 -0.34
N ALA A 37 3.06 0.17 -1.44
CA ALA A 37 3.70 -0.97 -2.09
C ALA A 37 4.67 -1.69 -1.15
N LYS A 38 5.49 -0.94 -0.40
CA LYS A 38 6.38 -1.49 0.63
C LYS A 38 5.60 -2.21 1.72
N LEU A 39 4.54 -1.61 2.26
CA LEU A 39 3.68 -2.25 3.26
C LEU A 39 3.12 -3.57 2.74
N ILE A 40 2.60 -3.60 1.50
CA ILE A 40 2.08 -4.83 0.89
C ILE A 40 3.18 -5.89 0.74
N ALA A 41 4.41 -5.51 0.39
CA ALA A 41 5.55 -6.44 0.35
C ALA A 41 5.83 -7.05 1.74
N HIS A 42 5.79 -6.24 2.81
CA HIS A 42 5.90 -6.73 4.18
C HIS A 42 4.77 -7.71 4.51
N LEU A 43 3.53 -7.39 4.19
CA LEU A 43 2.38 -8.27 4.42
C LEU A 43 2.52 -9.60 3.66
N ALA A 44 3.04 -9.57 2.43
CA ALA A 44 3.29 -10.77 1.63
C ALA A 44 4.30 -11.70 2.30
N GLU A 45 5.38 -11.14 2.86
CA GLU A 45 6.39 -11.91 3.59
C GLU A 45 5.87 -12.40 4.95
N MET A 46 5.09 -11.58 5.65
CA MET A 46 4.45 -11.98 6.90
C MET A 46 3.44 -13.11 6.70
N SER A 47 2.69 -13.09 5.60
CA SER A 47 1.82 -14.20 5.18
C SER A 47 2.63 -15.48 4.99
N SER A 48 3.72 -15.40 4.21
CA SER A 48 4.67 -16.51 3.96
C SER A 48 5.13 -17.19 5.24
N ARG A 49 5.60 -16.37 6.19
CA ARG A 49 6.23 -16.85 7.41
C ARG A 49 5.20 -17.13 8.50
N LYS A 50 3.89 -16.95 8.27
CA LYS A 50 2.85 -16.99 9.31
C LYS A 50 3.19 -16.09 10.50
N THR A 51 3.79 -14.91 10.25
CA THR A 51 4.29 -14.02 11.31
C THR A 51 3.17 -13.53 12.22
N ALA A 52 1.98 -13.23 11.67
CA ALA A 52 0.83 -12.83 12.48
C ALA A 52 0.46 -13.88 13.54
N LEU A 53 0.52 -15.17 13.18
CA LEU A 53 0.25 -16.27 14.12
C LEU A 53 1.31 -16.35 15.23
N ARG A 54 2.60 -16.17 14.86
CA ARG A 54 3.69 -16.12 15.85
C ARG A 54 3.59 -14.93 16.80
N LEU A 55 2.96 -13.84 16.37
CA LEU A 55 2.68 -12.67 17.19
C LEU A 55 1.39 -12.80 18.01
N GLY A 56 0.67 -13.94 17.93
CA GLY A 56 -0.52 -14.22 18.73
C GLY A 56 -1.85 -13.83 18.10
N TYR A 57 -1.86 -13.32 16.86
CA TYR A 57 -3.08 -13.01 16.12
C TYR A 57 -3.64 -14.27 15.45
N LYS A 58 -4.97 -14.34 15.25
CA LYS A 58 -5.65 -15.48 14.61
C LYS A 58 -5.47 -15.50 13.09
N SER A 59 -5.14 -14.35 12.49
CA SER A 59 -4.89 -14.22 11.05
C SER A 59 -4.07 -12.98 10.72
N LEU A 60 -3.55 -12.91 9.49
CA LEU A 60 -2.93 -11.68 8.96
C LEU A 60 -3.95 -10.52 8.86
N TYR A 61 -5.23 -10.84 8.60
CA TYR A 61 -6.31 -9.86 8.58
C TYR A 61 -6.47 -9.19 9.94
N GLU A 62 -6.60 -9.99 11.01
CA GLU A 62 -6.72 -9.48 12.37
C GLU A 62 -5.48 -8.67 12.78
N TYR A 63 -4.27 -9.12 12.39
CA TYR A 63 -3.05 -8.35 12.61
C TYR A 63 -3.09 -6.97 11.93
N CYS A 64 -3.57 -6.88 10.69
CA CYS A 64 -3.69 -5.60 10.00
C CYS A 64 -4.63 -4.62 10.71
N ILE A 65 -5.75 -5.11 11.26
CA ILE A 65 -6.72 -4.28 11.98
C ILE A 65 -6.22 -3.94 13.39
N ALA A 66 -5.96 -4.96 14.21
CA ALA A 66 -5.67 -4.77 15.62
C ALA A 66 -4.20 -4.44 15.92
N GLY A 67 -3.26 -4.89 15.08
CA GLY A 67 -1.82 -4.66 15.25
C GLY A 67 -1.31 -3.42 14.51
N LEU A 68 -1.81 -3.15 13.31
CA LEU A 68 -1.40 -2.01 12.48
C LEU A 68 -2.41 -0.86 12.44
N ASN A 69 -3.57 -1.01 13.08
CA ASN A 69 -4.65 -0.01 13.09
C ASN A 69 -5.11 0.40 11.68
N LEU A 70 -5.05 -0.53 10.72
CA LEU A 70 -5.60 -0.29 9.39
C LEU A 70 -7.14 -0.36 9.45
N SER A 71 -7.80 0.43 8.61
CA SER A 71 -9.26 0.34 8.51
C SER A 71 -9.69 -0.97 7.86
N GLU A 72 -10.83 -1.52 8.29
CA GLU A 72 -11.38 -2.77 7.75
C GLU A 72 -11.54 -2.73 6.23
N GLY A 73 -12.04 -1.61 5.68
CA GLY A 73 -12.18 -1.43 4.23
C GLY A 73 -10.86 -1.43 3.45
N ALA A 74 -9.73 -1.13 4.11
CA ALA A 74 -8.42 -1.01 3.46
C ALA A 74 -7.63 -2.33 3.43
N VAL A 75 -7.97 -3.30 4.30
CA VAL A 75 -7.20 -4.54 4.49
C VAL A 75 -7.40 -5.57 3.38
N PRO A 76 -8.64 -5.87 2.91
CA PRO A 76 -8.85 -6.89 1.89
C PRO A 76 -8.01 -6.67 0.63
N ALA A 77 -7.99 -5.44 0.10
CA ALA A 77 -7.20 -5.12 -1.09
C ALA A 77 -5.70 -5.33 -0.87
N ARG A 78 -5.16 -4.92 0.29
CA ARG A 78 -3.74 -5.08 0.63
C ARG A 78 -3.35 -6.55 0.76
N ILE A 79 -4.16 -7.36 1.44
CA ILE A 79 -3.91 -8.80 1.57
C ILE A 79 -4.02 -9.50 0.21
N HIS A 80 -5.02 -9.12 -0.60
CA HIS A 80 -5.19 -9.71 -1.92
C HIS A 80 -3.98 -9.43 -2.83
N VAL A 81 -3.53 -8.17 -2.90
CA VAL A 81 -2.33 -7.82 -3.66
C VAL A 81 -1.07 -8.46 -3.07
N ALA A 82 -0.96 -8.58 -1.74
CA ALA A 82 0.17 -9.26 -1.09
C ALA A 82 0.28 -10.73 -1.49
N ASN A 83 -0.85 -11.43 -1.62
CA ASN A 83 -0.86 -12.83 -2.04
C ASN A 83 -0.41 -13.00 -3.50
N VAL A 84 -0.82 -12.10 -4.39
CA VAL A 84 -0.49 -12.16 -5.82
C VAL A 84 0.90 -11.61 -6.13
N SER A 85 1.37 -10.61 -5.39
CA SER A 85 2.67 -9.96 -5.62
C SER A 85 3.86 -10.89 -5.41
N ARG A 86 3.72 -11.95 -4.61
CA ARG A 86 4.73 -13.02 -4.49
C ARG A 86 5.04 -13.70 -5.83
N ARG A 87 4.02 -13.85 -6.67
CA ARG A 87 4.15 -14.45 -8.01
C ARG A 87 4.38 -13.38 -9.08
N PHE A 88 3.90 -12.16 -8.86
CA PHE A 88 4.01 -11.04 -9.79
C PHE A 88 4.56 -9.78 -9.11
N PRO A 89 5.87 -9.70 -8.81
CA PRO A 89 6.46 -8.54 -8.12
C PRO A 89 6.28 -7.23 -8.90
N GLN A 90 6.09 -7.28 -10.21
CA GLN A 90 5.87 -6.13 -11.08
C GLN A 90 4.61 -5.34 -10.69
N LEU A 91 3.63 -5.98 -10.03
CA LEU A 91 2.45 -5.28 -9.51
C LEU A 91 2.82 -4.25 -8.45
N LEU A 92 3.80 -4.57 -7.59
CA LEU A 92 4.28 -3.63 -6.56
C LEU A 92 5.06 -2.48 -7.19
N VAL A 93 5.82 -2.75 -8.25
CA VAL A 93 6.56 -1.73 -9.00
C VAL A 93 5.58 -0.78 -9.69
N ALA A 94 4.58 -1.31 -10.39
CA ALA A 94 3.55 -0.51 -11.05
C ALA A 94 2.70 0.30 -10.05
N LEU A 95 2.40 -0.26 -8.88
CA LEU A 95 1.74 0.48 -7.81
C LEU A 95 2.64 1.60 -7.27
N ALA A 96 3.90 1.31 -6.96
CA ALA A 96 4.86 2.27 -6.43
C ALA A 96 5.13 3.46 -7.37
N GLU A 97 5.09 3.21 -8.69
CA GLU A 97 5.25 4.23 -9.73
C GLU A 97 3.91 4.90 -10.12
N SER A 98 2.83 4.66 -9.36
CA SER A 98 1.49 5.19 -9.59
C SER A 98 0.91 4.89 -10.98
N ARG A 99 1.42 3.85 -11.67
CA ARG A 99 0.89 3.41 -12.96
C ARG A 99 -0.45 2.69 -12.84
N ILE A 100 -0.71 2.07 -11.68
CA ILE A 100 -1.97 1.43 -11.33
C ILE A 100 -2.33 1.76 -9.89
N SER A 101 -3.62 1.89 -9.58
CA SER A 101 -4.08 2.08 -8.20
C SER A 101 -4.14 0.74 -7.46
N LEU A 102 -4.14 0.79 -6.12
CA LEU A 102 -4.32 -0.41 -5.29
C LEU A 102 -5.63 -1.14 -5.61
N THR A 103 -6.71 -0.39 -5.84
CA THR A 103 -8.02 -0.93 -6.21
C THR A 103 -7.96 -1.67 -7.55
N VAL A 104 -7.36 -1.07 -8.57
CA VAL A 104 -7.19 -1.72 -9.88
C VAL A 104 -6.30 -2.95 -9.77
N THR A 105 -5.22 -2.86 -9.00
CA THR A 105 -4.32 -4.01 -8.75
C THR A 105 -5.07 -5.17 -8.10
N ALA A 106 -5.93 -4.89 -7.13
CA ALA A 106 -6.76 -5.89 -6.46
C ALA A 106 -7.80 -6.51 -7.39
N LEU A 107 -8.34 -5.77 -8.36
CA LEU A 107 -9.29 -6.28 -9.36
C LEU A 107 -8.61 -7.13 -10.45
N LEU A 108 -7.35 -6.83 -10.79
CA LEU A 108 -6.58 -7.57 -11.80
C LEU A 108 -6.04 -8.90 -11.28
N ALA A 109 -5.76 -8.97 -9.98
CA ALA A 109 -5.14 -10.11 -9.31
C ALA A 109 -5.84 -11.48 -9.57
N PRO A 110 -7.19 -11.60 -9.57
CA PRO A 110 -7.86 -12.87 -9.89
C PRO A 110 -7.64 -13.31 -11.35
N THR A 111 -7.59 -12.37 -12.29
CA THR A 111 -7.39 -12.66 -13.73
C THR A 111 -5.96 -13.10 -14.01
N LEU A 112 -4.97 -12.51 -13.33
CA LEU A 112 -3.55 -12.89 -13.45
C LEU A 112 -3.27 -14.31 -12.95
N LEU A 113 -4.08 -14.81 -12.01
CA LEU A 113 -4.01 -16.20 -11.55
C LEU A 113 -4.67 -17.18 -12.54
N ARG A 114 -5.66 -16.72 -13.33
CA ARG A 114 -6.45 -17.58 -14.24
C ARG A 114 -5.76 -17.84 -15.58
N THR A 115 -5.05 -16.86 -16.14
CA THR A 115 -4.45 -16.96 -17.49
C THR A 115 -3.29 -17.95 -17.59
N MET A 116 -2.85 -18.56 -16.48
CA MET A 116 -1.77 -19.56 -16.45
C MET A 116 -2.23 -20.98 -16.09
N SER A 117 -3.54 -21.25 -15.99
CA SER A 117 -4.08 -22.61 -15.83
C SER A 117 -4.52 -23.25 -17.17
N THR A 118 -4.30 -22.56 -18.29
CA THR A 118 -4.70 -22.98 -19.64
C THR A 118 -3.53 -22.91 -20.64
N SER A 119 -2.33 -23.34 -20.23
CA SER A 119 -1.20 -23.57 -21.13
C SER A 119 -0.43 -24.80 -20.67
#